data_AF-T1BRR2-F1
#
_entry.id   AF-T1BRR2-F1
#
_cell.length_a   1.000
_cell.length_b   1.000
_cell.length_c   1.000
_cell.angle_alpha   90.00
_cell.angle_beta   90.00
_cell.angle_gamma   90.00
#
_symmetry.space_group_name_H-M   'P 1'
#
loop_
_entity.id
_entity.type
_entity.pdbx_description
1 polymer ?
#
loop_
_entity_poly.entity_id
_entity_poly.type
_entity_poly.pdbx_seq_one_letter_code
_entity_poly.pdbx_strand_id
1 'polypeptide(L)'
;RCNGGYVVAPGSVVEGKLYEIARNLPLAPVPASLLERIEAHRKARRIEHDTEGRMVIEARRRNETLFQIACALRRFGVDTPALLESLRVVNNKHCHPALADFELQTIAVSAARYRPAGEQTRRTNP
;
A
#
# COMPACT_ATOMS: atom_id res chain seq x y z
N ARG A 1 4.34 -14.76 -18.49
CA ARG A 1 5.00 -13.52 -19.00
C ARG A 1 5.72 -12.88 -17.82
N CYS A 2 7.04 -12.68 -17.90
CA CYS A 2 7.79 -11.93 -16.89
C CYS A 2 7.98 -10.50 -17.41
N ASN A 3 7.43 -9.50 -16.71
CA ASN A 3 7.59 -8.08 -17.08
C ASN A 3 9.00 -7.61 -16.69
N GLY A 4 10.03 -8.03 -17.44
CA GLY A 4 11.41 -7.58 -17.24
C GLY A 4 12.12 -8.12 -15.99
N GLY A 5 11.59 -9.18 -15.37
CA GLY A 5 12.20 -9.85 -14.22
C GLY A 5 12.86 -11.18 -14.59
N TYR A 6 13.93 -11.55 -13.87
CA TYR A 6 14.56 -12.86 -13.96
C TYR A 6 14.03 -13.79 -12.86
N VAL A 7 13.73 -15.04 -13.22
CA VAL A 7 13.45 -16.11 -12.26
C VAL A 7 14.68 -17.01 -12.21
N VAL A 8 15.24 -17.19 -11.02
CA VAL A 8 16.41 -18.04 -10.81
C VAL A 8 16.02 -19.12 -9.80
N ALA A 9 16.28 -20.37 -10.16
CA ALA A 9 15.97 -21.55 -9.35
C ALA A 9 17.23 -22.42 -9.18
N PRO A 10 17.24 -23.37 -8.23
CA PRO A 10 18.37 -24.27 -8.05
C PRO A 10 18.65 -25.04 -9.34
N GLY A 11 19.92 -25.07 -9.76
CA GLY A 11 20.33 -25.63 -11.06
C GLY A 11 20.34 -24.62 -12.22
N SER A 12 19.95 -23.36 -11.99
CA SER A 12 20.14 -22.29 -12.97
C SER A 12 21.61 -21.89 -13.06
N VAL A 13 22.07 -21.50 -14.24
CA VAL A 13 23.42 -20.94 -14.45
C VAL A 13 23.29 -19.48 -14.84
N VAL A 14 23.89 -18.57 -14.07
CA VAL A 14 24.00 -17.14 -14.43
C VAL A 14 25.47 -16.78 -14.43
N GLU A 15 25.94 -16.19 -15.52
CA GLU A 15 27.36 -15.82 -15.71
C GLU A 15 28.34 -16.99 -15.46
N GLY A 16 27.95 -18.21 -15.86
CA GLY A 16 28.76 -19.42 -15.69
C GLY A 16 28.79 -19.99 -14.27
N LYS A 17 28.04 -19.40 -13.32
CA LYS A 17 27.95 -19.87 -11.93
C LYS A 17 26.63 -20.59 -11.70
N LEU A 18 26.69 -21.78 -11.11
CA LEU A 18 25.51 -22.56 -10.74
C LEU A 18 24.85 -21.96 -9.49
N TYR A 19 23.54 -21.74 -9.55
CA TYR A 19 22.75 -21.30 -8.42
C TYR A 19 22.32 -22.50 -7.60
N GLU A 20 22.67 -22.46 -6.31
CA GLU A 20 22.32 -23.49 -5.33
C GLU A 20 21.55 -22.86 -4.17
N ILE A 21 20.73 -23.66 -3.48
CA ILE A 21 20.08 -23.21 -2.24
C ILE A 21 21.08 -23.34 -1.10
N ALA A 22 21.59 -22.21 -0.65
CA ALA A 22 22.31 -22.13 0.61
C ALA A 22 21.29 -22.02 1.77
N ARG A 23 21.41 -22.90 2.79
CA ARG A 23 20.62 -22.83 4.03
C ARG A 23 21.54 -22.41 5.18
N ASN A 24 21.02 -21.59 6.10
CA ASN A 24 21.74 -21.13 7.30
C ASN A 24 23.03 -20.33 7.06
N LEU A 25 23.12 -19.60 5.94
CA LEU A 25 24.18 -18.60 5.74
C LEU A 25 23.85 -17.29 6.47
N PRO A 26 24.87 -16.54 6.93
CA PRO A 26 24.66 -15.20 7.43
C PRO A 26 24.06 -14.32 6.33
N LEU A 27 23.15 -13.42 6.73
CA LEU A 27 22.52 -12.50 5.80
C LEU A 27 23.59 -11.62 5.15
N ALA A 28 23.61 -11.58 3.82
CA ALA A 28 24.52 -10.73 3.07
C ALA A 28 24.29 -9.25 3.42
N PRO A 29 25.35 -8.42 3.46
CA PRO A 29 25.20 -7.00 3.72
C PRO A 29 24.31 -6.36 2.65
N VAL A 30 23.35 -5.55 3.09
CA VAL A 30 22.47 -4.82 2.18
C VAL A 30 23.30 -3.78 1.43
N PRO A 31 23.28 -3.76 0.08
CA PRO A 31 23.99 -2.75 -0.67
C PRO A 31 23.39 -1.36 -0.39
N ALA A 32 24.24 -0.34 -0.21
CA ALA A 32 23.81 1.01 0.14
C ALA A 32 22.78 1.59 -0.85
N SER A 33 22.96 1.32 -2.14
CA SER A 33 22.02 1.74 -3.19
C SER A 33 20.61 1.14 -3.03
N LEU A 34 20.48 -0.05 -2.46
CA LEU A 34 19.17 -0.64 -2.16
C LEU A 34 18.52 0.07 -0.96
N LEU A 35 19.31 0.40 0.06
CA LEU A 35 18.82 1.12 1.23
C LEU A 35 18.30 2.52 0.83
N GLU A 36 19.07 3.27 0.06
CA GLU A 36 18.68 4.58 -0.46
C GLU A 36 17.37 4.52 -1.26
N ARG A 37 17.20 3.48 -2.11
CA ARG A 37 15.97 3.27 -2.86
C ARG A 37 14.77 2.98 -1.96
N ILE A 38 14.95 2.19 -0.91
CA ILE A 38 13.90 1.91 0.08
C ILE A 38 13.50 3.19 0.80
N GLU A 39 14.48 4.00 1.23
CA GLU A 39 14.22 5.27 1.91
C GLU A 39 13.53 6.29 1.01
N ALA A 40 13.98 6.43 -0.24
CA ALA A 40 13.35 7.28 -1.23
C ALA A 40 11.90 6.86 -1.49
N HIS A 41 11.64 5.55 -1.60
CA HIS A 41 10.30 5.01 -1.76
C HIS A 41 9.42 5.30 -0.52
N ARG A 42 9.97 5.20 0.69
CA ARG A 42 9.26 5.53 1.92
C ARG A 42 8.93 7.02 2.02
N LYS A 43 9.85 7.91 1.62
CA LYS A 43 9.58 9.36 1.54
C LYS A 43 8.49 9.66 0.53
N ALA A 44 8.55 9.07 -0.66
CA ALA A 44 7.52 9.22 -1.70
C ALA A 44 6.13 8.74 -1.26
N ARG A 45 6.05 7.79 -0.31
CA ARG A 45 4.75 7.34 0.24
C ARG A 45 4.14 8.29 1.27
N ARG A 46 4.87 9.25 1.83
CA ARG A 46 4.31 10.20 2.80
C ARG A 46 3.20 11.04 2.14
N ILE A 47 2.21 11.39 2.96
CA ILE A 47 1.16 12.33 2.57
C ILE A 47 1.75 13.74 2.60
N GLU A 48 1.57 14.47 1.51
CA GLU A 48 2.01 15.86 1.39
C GLU A 48 1.05 16.80 2.13
N HIS A 49 1.58 17.92 2.60
CA HIS A 49 0.80 18.94 3.28
C HIS A 49 1.09 20.30 2.65
N ASP A 50 0.07 21.16 2.58
CA ASP A 50 0.23 22.54 2.15
C ASP A 50 0.94 23.40 3.22
N THR A 51 1.15 24.68 2.92
CA THR A 51 1.79 25.65 3.82
C THR A 51 1.02 25.85 5.13
N GLU A 52 -0.26 25.52 5.17
CA GLU A 52 -1.13 25.59 6.35
C GLU A 52 -1.24 24.23 7.07
N GLY A 53 -0.47 23.23 6.64
CA GLY A 53 -0.46 21.90 7.24
C GLY A 53 -1.66 21.04 6.90
N ARG A 54 -2.47 21.41 5.90
CA ARG A 54 -3.58 20.57 5.42
C ARG A 54 -3.06 19.52 4.46
N MET A 55 -3.64 18.33 4.54
CA MET A 55 -3.36 17.24 3.60
C MET A 55 -3.60 17.67 2.15
N VAL A 56 -2.69 17.32 1.25
CA VAL A 56 -2.83 17.50 -0.19
C VAL A 56 -2.69 16.16 -0.90
N ILE A 57 -3.64 15.86 -1.78
CA ILE A 57 -3.69 14.60 -2.52
C ILE A 57 -3.69 14.89 -4.02
N GLU A 58 -2.50 14.73 -4.61
CA GLU A 58 -2.23 14.92 -6.03
C GLU A 58 -2.94 13.91 -6.93
N ALA A 59 -3.21 14.33 -8.17
CA ALA A 59 -4.04 13.59 -9.12
C ALA A 59 -3.70 12.10 -9.27
N ARG A 60 -2.39 11.77 -9.28
CA ARG A 60 -1.85 10.41 -9.43
C ARG A 60 -2.03 9.52 -8.20
N ARG A 61 -2.20 10.10 -7.01
CA ARG A 61 -2.23 9.38 -5.72
C ARG A 61 -3.60 9.33 -5.06
N ARG A 62 -4.62 10.01 -5.62
CA ARG A 62 -5.99 10.08 -5.07
C ARG A 62 -6.59 8.72 -4.73
N ASN A 63 -6.66 7.83 -5.71
CA ASN A 63 -7.24 6.49 -5.54
C ASN A 63 -6.52 5.68 -4.44
N GLU A 64 -5.18 5.62 -4.48
CA GLU A 64 -4.39 4.88 -3.48
C GLU A 64 -4.57 5.48 -2.07
N THR A 65 -4.52 6.80 -1.96
CA THR A 65 -4.58 7.51 -0.67
C THR A 65 -5.96 7.39 -0.04
N LEU A 66 -7.02 7.63 -0.81
CA LEU A 66 -8.40 7.46 -0.36
C LEU A 66 -8.69 6.02 0.06
N PHE A 67 -8.17 5.04 -0.67
CA PHE A 67 -8.28 3.63 -0.28
C PHE A 67 -7.54 3.31 1.04
N GLN A 68 -6.34 3.86 1.24
CA GLN A 68 -5.61 3.72 2.50
C GLN A 68 -6.37 4.35 3.69
N ILE A 69 -6.95 5.54 3.49
CA ILE A 69 -7.81 6.21 4.49
C ILE A 69 -9.04 5.34 4.80
N ALA A 70 -9.72 4.83 3.77
CA ALA A 70 -10.88 3.96 3.95
C ALA A 70 -10.52 2.68 4.73
N CYS A 71 -9.38 2.05 4.42
CA CYS A 71 -8.90 0.89 5.15
C CYS A 71 -8.56 1.21 6.61
N ALA A 72 -7.98 2.38 6.88
CA ALA A 72 -7.69 2.83 8.25
C ALA A 72 -8.99 3.00 9.04
N LEU A 73 -9.97 3.71 8.49
CA LEU A 73 -11.30 3.87 9.10
C LEU A 73 -12.01 2.52 9.28
N ARG A 74 -11.91 1.60 8.30
CA ARG A 74 -12.48 0.25 8.39
C ARG A 74 -11.87 -0.56 9.53
N ARG A 75 -10.56 -0.40 9.79
CA ARG A 75 -9.89 -1.05 10.94
C ARG A 75 -10.48 -0.61 12.28
N PHE A 76 -10.94 0.63 12.38
CA PHE A 76 -11.67 1.15 13.54
C PHE A 76 -13.13 0.66 13.63
N GLY A 77 -13.63 -0.07 12.63
CA GLY A 77 -14.99 -0.61 12.63
C GLY A 77 -16.03 0.31 11.97
N VAL A 78 -15.60 1.37 11.27
CA VAL A 78 -16.52 2.23 10.52
C VAL A 78 -17.24 1.40 9.43
N ASP A 79 -18.54 1.62 9.30
CA ASP A 79 -19.43 0.97 8.34
C ASP A 79 -19.35 1.63 6.95
N THR A 80 -19.77 0.90 5.92
CA THR A 80 -19.60 1.33 4.51
C THR A 80 -20.25 2.69 4.19
N PRO A 81 -21.48 2.99 4.64
CA PRO A 81 -22.07 4.32 4.46
C PRO A 81 -21.22 5.45 5.07
N ALA A 82 -20.77 5.29 6.33
CA ALA A 82 -19.93 6.30 6.98
C ALA A 82 -18.54 6.43 6.35
N LEU A 83 -17.99 5.34 5.81
CA LEU A 83 -16.77 5.37 4.99
C LEU A 83 -16.98 6.24 3.74
N LEU A 84 -18.07 6.05 3.01
CA LEU A 84 -18.35 6.81 1.80
C LEU A 84 -18.47 8.31 2.07
N GLU A 85 -19.20 8.71 3.11
CA GLU A 85 -19.31 10.12 3.51
C GLU A 85 -17.97 10.71 3.91
N SER A 86 -17.17 9.95 4.67
CA SER A 86 -15.81 10.37 5.03
C SER A 86 -14.95 10.59 3.78
N LEU A 87 -15.03 9.69 2.80
CA LEU A 87 -14.28 9.81 1.55
C LEU A 87 -14.76 11.01 0.71
N ARG A 88 -16.05 11.31 0.67
CA ARG A 88 -16.59 12.50 0.00
C ARG A 88 -16.01 13.78 0.58
N VAL A 89 -15.98 13.89 1.91
CA VAL A 89 -15.40 15.05 2.60
C VAL A 89 -13.91 15.18 2.30
N VAL A 90 -13.15 14.10 2.41
CA VAL A 90 -11.71 14.11 2.13
C VAL A 90 -11.43 14.46 0.67
N ASN A 91 -12.17 13.86 -0.27
CA ASN A 91 -12.03 14.11 -1.69
C ASN A 91 -12.27 15.58 -2.04
N ASN A 92 -13.34 16.18 -1.51
CA ASN A 92 -13.65 17.58 -1.79
C ASN A 92 -12.64 18.57 -1.17
N LYS A 93 -12.07 18.24 -0.01
CA LYS A 93 -11.15 19.14 0.69
C LYS A 93 -9.68 18.99 0.28
N HIS A 94 -9.27 17.79 -0.12
CA HIS A 94 -7.86 17.45 -0.22
C HIS A 94 -7.45 16.90 -1.60
N CYS A 95 -8.39 16.40 -2.42
CA CYS A 95 -8.07 15.85 -3.74
C CYS A 95 -8.13 16.90 -4.84
N HIS A 96 -7.05 17.01 -5.61
CA HIS A 96 -6.95 17.93 -6.73
C HIS A 96 -6.55 17.16 -8.00
N PRO A 97 -7.43 17.02 -9.01
CA PRO A 97 -8.87 17.33 -8.97
C PRO A 97 -9.66 16.37 -8.05
N ALA A 98 -10.92 16.67 -7.76
CA ALA A 98 -11.79 15.72 -7.06
C ALA A 98 -12.06 14.47 -7.93
N LEU A 99 -12.18 13.29 -7.30
CA LEU A 99 -12.70 12.08 -7.94
C LEU A 99 -14.22 12.14 -8.06
N ALA A 100 -14.77 11.40 -9.01
CA ALA A 100 -16.21 11.27 -9.17
C ALA A 100 -16.82 10.36 -8.08
N ASP A 101 -18.10 10.56 -7.76
CA ASP A 101 -18.76 9.84 -6.67
C ASP A 101 -18.76 8.30 -6.84
N PHE A 102 -18.90 7.82 -8.09
CA PHE A 102 -18.86 6.39 -8.38
C PHE A 102 -17.50 5.75 -8.07
N GLU A 103 -16.40 6.51 -8.22
CA GLU A 103 -15.06 6.04 -7.83
C GLU A 103 -14.97 5.93 -6.31
N LEU A 104 -15.52 6.90 -5.57
CA LEU A 104 -15.56 6.87 -4.11
C LEU A 104 -16.39 5.68 -3.59
N GLN A 105 -17.53 5.40 -4.22
CA GLN A 105 -18.35 4.21 -3.90
C GLN A 105 -17.55 2.92 -4.13
N THR A 106 -16.83 2.83 -5.25
CA THR A 106 -15.98 1.68 -5.56
C THR A 106 -14.87 1.49 -4.50
N ILE A 107 -14.24 2.58 -4.07
CA ILE A 107 -13.22 2.56 -3.01
C ILE A 107 -13.82 2.09 -1.69
N ALA A 108 -14.98 2.64 -1.28
CA ALA A 108 -15.66 2.27 -0.04
C ALA A 108 -16.03 0.78 -0.01
N VAL A 109 -16.61 0.26 -1.10
CA VAL A 109 -16.94 -1.17 -1.25
C VAL A 109 -15.69 -2.04 -1.21
N SER A 110 -14.61 -1.62 -1.87
CA SER A 110 -13.33 -2.35 -1.86
C SER A 110 -12.74 -2.41 -0.45
N ALA A 111 -12.72 -1.28 0.27
CA ALA A 111 -12.21 -1.20 1.63
C ALA A 111 -13.05 -2.01 2.63
N ALA A 112 -14.38 -2.05 2.46
CA ALA A 112 -15.29 -2.79 3.33
C ALA A 112 -15.03 -4.31 3.35
N ARG A 113 -14.38 -4.86 2.31
CA ARG A 113 -13.96 -6.27 2.24
C ARG A 113 -12.89 -6.63 3.26
N TYR A 114 -12.14 -5.64 3.77
CA TYR A 114 -11.14 -5.86 4.79
C TYR A 114 -11.79 -5.90 6.18
N ARG A 115 -11.40 -6.89 7.00
CA ARG A 115 -11.94 -7.05 8.35
C ARG A 115 -11.44 -5.95 9.30
N PRO A 116 -12.31 -5.47 10.21
CA PRO A 116 -11.90 -4.66 11.34
C PRO A 116 -10.86 -5.39 12.21
N ALA A 117 -9.97 -4.65 12.86
CA ALA A 117 -8.84 -5.23 13.60
C ALA A 117 -9.28 -6.19 14.74
N GLY A 118 -10.50 -6.04 15.28
CA GLY A 118 -11.06 -6.89 16.34
C GLY A 118 -11.49 -8.29 15.90
N GLU A 119 -11.57 -8.57 14.60
CA GLU A 119 -12.07 -9.85 14.07
C GLU A 119 -10.96 -10.77 13.53
N GLN A 120 -9.71 -10.31 13.58
CA GLN A 120 -8.51 -11.06 13.16
C GLN A 120 -8.02 -12.03 14.26
N THR A 121 -8.36 -11.77 15.54
CA THR A 121 -7.89 -12.56 16.71
C THR A 121 -8.78 -13.77 17.06
N ARG A 122 -9.94 -13.96 16.42
CA ARG A 122 -10.79 -15.16 16.65
C ARG A 122 -10.43 -16.34 15.75
N ARG A 123 -9.15 -16.52 15.40
CA ARG A 123 -8.66 -17.86 14.99
C ARG A 123 -8.25 -18.60 16.25
N THR A 124 -9.26 -19.21 16.87
CA THR A 124 -9.13 -20.29 17.84
C THR A 124 -8.15 -21.33 17.31
N ASN A 125 -7.03 -21.51 18.00
CA ASN A 125 -6.23 -22.72 17.91
C ASN A 125 -6.76 -23.69 18.99
N PRO A 126 -7.12 -24.94 18.67
CA PRO A 126 -7.32 -25.99 19.69
C PRO A 126 -6.00 -26.34 20.39
#